data_AF-A0A937WT91-F1
#
_entry.id   AF-A0A937WT91-F1
#
_cell.length_a   1.000
_cell.length_b   1.000
_cell.length_c   1.000
_cell.angle_alpha   90.00
_cell.angle_beta   90.00
_cell.angle_gamma   90.00
#
_symmetry.space_group_name_H-M   'P 1'
#
loop_
_entity.id
_entity.type
_entity.pdbx_description
1 polymer ?
#
loop_
_entity_poly.entity_id
_entity_poly.type
_entity_poly.pdbx_seq_one_letter_code
_entity_poly.pdbx_strand_id
1 'polypeptide(L)'
;METNEILKNKIDFAVILTVKRANPNGDPLNGNRPRTDYDGYGEISDVCIKRKIRNRLMQNGHQIFVQSDDNRVDEYRSLRERAKEELKDVYKNIFKKETKSKKKEKDEKQDKEVKNPDEIFRLAACEKWFDVRAFGQVFAFGKEGGKTKSKENENDTSEEISEDSSKGGSVSIGIRGPVSIHPAFSIAKVNDRVLSQQIIKSVNLE
;
A
#
# COMPACT_ATOMS: atom_id res chain seq x y z
N MET A 1 5.87 -22.90 18.22
CA MET A 1 6.75 -21.90 17.60
C MET A 1 6.76 -22.22 16.12
N GLU A 2 5.94 -21.52 15.32
CA GLU A 2 6.02 -21.66 13.87
C GLU A 2 7.34 -21.06 13.41
N THR A 3 8.20 -21.90 12.86
CA THR A 3 9.45 -21.47 12.24
C THR A 3 9.10 -20.63 11.02
N ASN A 4 9.44 -19.34 11.04
CA ASN A 4 9.42 -18.46 9.87
C ASN A 4 10.45 -18.96 8.85
N GLU A 5 10.14 -20.05 8.14
CA GLU A 5 10.98 -20.52 7.06
C GLU A 5 10.87 -19.54 5.88
N ILE A 6 11.99 -18.92 5.56
CA ILE A 6 12.11 -18.07 4.38
C ILE A 6 11.96 -18.96 3.14
N LEU A 7 11.13 -18.52 2.19
CA LEU A 7 10.96 -19.20 0.91
C LEU A 7 12.32 -19.34 0.20
N LYS A 8 12.70 -20.57 -0.14
CA LYS A 8 14.01 -20.87 -0.74
C LYS A 8 14.03 -20.72 -2.26
N ASN A 9 12.88 -20.83 -2.91
CA ASN A 9 12.75 -20.87 -4.37
C ASN A 9 11.84 -19.76 -4.88
N LYS A 10 12.11 -19.30 -6.11
CA LYS A 10 11.17 -18.45 -6.86
C LYS A 10 9.92 -19.27 -7.19
N ILE A 11 8.75 -18.67 -6.98
CA ILE A 11 7.45 -19.28 -7.28
C ILE A 11 6.78 -18.43 -8.35
N ASP A 12 6.50 -19.04 -9.50
CA ASP A 12 5.64 -18.47 -10.53
C ASP A 12 4.26 -19.13 -10.45
N PHE A 13 3.19 -18.35 -10.57
CA PHE A 13 1.82 -18.85 -10.50
C PHE A 13 0.92 -18.13 -11.50
N ALA A 14 -0.11 -18.83 -11.96
CA ALA A 14 -1.16 -18.28 -12.80
C ALA A 14 -2.51 -18.50 -12.11
N VAL A 15 -3.39 -17.50 -12.16
CA VAL A 15 -4.74 -17.58 -11.61
C VAL A 15 -5.72 -17.32 -12.73
N ILE A 16 -6.65 -18.26 -12.90
CA ILE A 16 -7.82 -18.08 -13.76
C ILE A 16 -9.00 -17.80 -12.84
N LEU A 17 -9.67 -16.66 -13.07
CA LEU A 17 -10.89 -16.30 -12.36
C LEU A 17 -12.02 -16.10 -13.36
N THR A 18 -13.25 -16.27 -12.88
CA THR A 18 -14.46 -16.04 -13.68
C THR A 18 -15.35 -15.05 -12.94
N VAL A 19 -15.92 -14.12 -13.68
CA VAL A 19 -16.82 -13.09 -13.16
C VAL A 19 -18.16 -13.26 -13.85
N LYS A 20 -19.23 -13.41 -13.07
CA LYS A 20 -20.58 -13.61 -13.59
C LYS A 20 -21.49 -12.51 -13.05
N ARG A 21 -22.08 -11.71 -13.96
CA ARG A 21 -23.04 -10.64 -13.64
C ARG A 21 -22.54 -9.69 -12.54
N ALA A 22 -21.26 -9.32 -12.60
CA ALA A 22 -20.63 -8.41 -11.65
C ALA A 22 -19.60 -7.53 -12.35
N ASN A 23 -19.32 -6.37 -11.77
CA ASN A 23 -18.22 -5.52 -12.19
C ASN A 23 -16.99 -5.85 -11.33
N PRO A 24 -15.95 -6.52 -11.86
CA PRO A 24 -14.81 -6.94 -11.05
C PRO A 24 -13.87 -5.79 -10.70
N ASN A 25 -13.80 -4.78 -11.56
CA ASN A 25 -12.92 -3.63 -11.45
C ASN A 25 -13.49 -2.45 -12.25
N GLY A 26 -14.08 -1.50 -11.53
CA GLY A 26 -14.67 -0.30 -12.12
C GLY A 26 -13.63 0.72 -12.58
N ASP A 27 -13.97 1.43 -13.65
CA ASP A 27 -13.21 2.56 -14.16
C ASP A 27 -13.77 3.88 -13.59
N PRO A 28 -13.02 4.59 -12.73
CA PRO A 28 -13.45 5.87 -12.18
C PRO A 28 -13.61 6.95 -13.26
N LEU A 29 -12.90 6.83 -14.40
CA LEU A 29 -12.97 7.80 -15.49
C LEU A 29 -14.12 7.51 -16.47
N ASN A 30 -14.74 6.33 -16.38
CA ASN A 30 -15.80 5.90 -17.30
C ASN A 30 -17.07 5.48 -16.55
N GLY A 31 -17.49 6.27 -15.55
CA GLY A 31 -18.75 6.09 -14.84
C GLY A 31 -18.87 4.74 -14.14
N ASN A 32 -17.76 4.20 -13.60
CA ASN A 32 -17.69 2.90 -12.94
C ASN A 32 -18.09 1.72 -13.85
N ARG A 33 -17.98 1.85 -15.19
CA ARG A 33 -18.04 0.71 -16.10
C ARG A 33 -16.85 -0.24 -15.84
N PRO A 34 -16.95 -1.54 -16.15
CA PRO A 34 -15.79 -2.42 -16.08
C PRO A 34 -14.64 -1.85 -16.94
N ARG A 35 -13.41 -1.88 -16.42
CA ARG A 35 -12.23 -1.46 -17.18
C ARG A 35 -12.01 -2.34 -18.41
N THR A 36 -11.63 -1.71 -19.50
CA THR A 36 -11.28 -2.36 -20.76
C THR A 36 -10.02 -1.73 -21.34
N ASP A 37 -9.16 -2.52 -21.95
CA ASP A 37 -8.03 -2.02 -22.73
C ASP A 37 -8.49 -1.46 -24.09
N TYR A 38 -7.53 -0.92 -24.87
CA TYR A 38 -7.80 -0.35 -26.19
C TYR A 38 -8.31 -1.39 -27.20
N ASP A 39 -7.90 -2.65 -27.04
CA ASP A 39 -8.30 -3.75 -27.92
C ASP A 39 -9.69 -4.32 -27.56
N GLY A 40 -10.26 -3.91 -26.41
CA GLY A 40 -11.59 -4.28 -25.92
C GLY A 40 -11.60 -5.49 -24.98
N TYR A 41 -10.46 -5.92 -24.45
CA TYR A 41 -10.38 -6.93 -23.40
C TYR A 41 -10.64 -6.30 -22.04
N GLY A 42 -11.37 -7.01 -21.17
CA GLY A 42 -11.60 -6.58 -19.80
C GLY A 42 -10.31 -6.66 -18.98
N GLU A 43 -10.08 -5.65 -18.14
CA GLU A 43 -8.90 -5.52 -17.31
C GLU A 43 -9.25 -5.51 -15.81
N ILE A 44 -8.53 -6.30 -15.03
CA ILE A 44 -8.48 -6.15 -13.57
C ILE A 44 -7.05 -5.74 -13.22
N SER A 45 -6.89 -4.49 -12.76
CA SER A 45 -5.58 -3.94 -12.40
C SER A 45 -4.98 -4.70 -11.22
N ASP A 46 -3.66 -4.76 -11.17
CA ASP A 46 -2.91 -5.38 -10.08
C ASP A 46 -3.24 -4.74 -8.72
N VAL A 47 -3.44 -3.43 -8.67
CA VAL A 47 -3.85 -2.70 -7.46
C VAL A 47 -5.23 -3.17 -6.97
N CYS A 48 -6.18 -3.42 -7.89
CA CYS A 48 -7.49 -3.97 -7.56
C CYS A 48 -7.38 -5.38 -6.98
N ILE A 49 -6.53 -6.24 -7.57
CA ILE A 49 -6.29 -7.60 -7.07
C ILE A 49 -5.65 -7.55 -5.68
N LYS A 50 -4.60 -6.74 -5.49
CA LYS A 50 -3.95 -6.56 -4.17
C LYS A 50 -4.94 -6.05 -3.13
N ARG A 51 -5.87 -5.15 -3.49
CA ARG A 51 -6.93 -4.69 -2.59
C ARG A 51 -7.85 -5.84 -2.16
N LYS A 52 -8.29 -6.69 -3.08
CA LYS A 52 -9.13 -7.86 -2.73
C LYS A 52 -8.39 -8.83 -1.82
N ILE A 53 -7.10 -9.08 -2.07
CA ILE A 53 -6.25 -9.90 -1.21
C ILE A 53 -6.13 -9.27 0.19
N ARG A 54 -5.82 -7.98 0.29
CA ARG A 54 -5.76 -7.25 1.56
C ARG A 54 -7.07 -7.37 2.34
N ASN A 55 -8.21 -7.10 1.72
CA ASN A 55 -9.52 -7.20 2.36
C ASN A 55 -9.78 -8.63 2.87
N ARG A 56 -9.42 -9.65 2.09
CA ARG A 56 -9.56 -11.05 2.52
C ARG A 56 -8.64 -11.39 3.69
N LEU A 57 -7.41 -10.88 3.68
CA LEU A 57 -6.46 -11.06 4.79
C LEU A 57 -6.94 -10.37 6.07
N MET A 58 -7.54 -9.18 5.96
CA MET A 58 -8.17 -8.49 7.09
C MET A 58 -9.33 -9.30 7.69
N GLN A 59 -10.19 -9.86 6.85
CA GLN A 59 -11.28 -10.76 7.30
C GLN A 59 -10.75 -12.00 8.04
N ASN A 60 -9.56 -12.46 7.68
CA ASN A 60 -8.88 -13.57 8.35
C ASN A 60 -8.08 -13.14 9.60
N GLY A 61 -8.16 -11.86 10.01
CA GLY A 61 -7.50 -11.34 11.20
C GLY A 61 -6.03 -10.93 11.01
N HIS A 62 -5.52 -10.88 9.78
CA HIS A 62 -4.16 -10.39 9.53
C HIS A 62 -4.10 -8.86 9.57
N GLN A 63 -3.00 -8.35 10.14
CA GLN A 63 -2.71 -6.91 10.17
C GLN A 63 -2.29 -6.41 8.78
N ILE A 64 -3.00 -5.40 8.30
CA ILE A 64 -2.81 -4.78 6.98
C ILE A 64 -2.55 -3.29 7.15
N PHE A 65 -1.54 -2.79 6.46
CA PHE A 65 -1.16 -1.39 6.50
C PHE A 65 -2.04 -0.54 5.60
N VAL A 66 -2.29 -0.93 4.35
CA VAL A 66 -3.11 -0.13 3.41
C VAL A 66 -4.57 -0.55 3.49
N GLN A 67 -5.34 0.22 4.25
CA GLN A 67 -6.78 -0.01 4.48
C GLN A 67 -7.62 1.07 3.76
N SER A 68 -8.80 0.72 3.25
CA SER A 68 -9.75 1.70 2.67
C SER A 68 -10.61 2.25 3.79
N ASP A 69 -11.15 3.46 3.63
CA ASP A 69 -12.06 4.03 4.62
C ASP A 69 -13.23 3.10 4.94
N ASP A 70 -13.84 2.48 3.93
CA ASP A 70 -14.98 1.56 4.10
C ASP A 70 -14.64 0.26 4.86
N ASN A 71 -13.37 -0.13 4.92
CA ASN A 71 -12.94 -1.40 5.54
C ASN A 71 -11.93 -1.19 6.66
N ARG A 72 -11.67 0.06 7.08
CA ARG A 72 -10.66 0.36 8.09
C ARG A 72 -11.10 -0.21 9.44
N VAL A 73 -10.18 -0.89 10.12
CA VAL A 73 -10.42 -1.50 11.45
C VAL A 73 -9.76 -0.72 12.59
N ASP A 74 -9.04 0.35 12.28
CA ASP A 74 -8.38 1.25 13.22
C ASP A 74 -8.89 2.69 13.09
N GLU A 75 -8.43 3.57 13.97
CA GLU A 75 -8.87 4.97 14.04
C GLU A 75 -8.00 5.91 13.19
N TYR A 76 -6.95 5.40 12.55
CA TYR A 76 -5.98 6.23 11.85
C TYR A 76 -6.54 6.80 10.54
N ARG A 77 -6.42 8.11 10.37
CA ARG A 77 -6.91 8.82 9.17
C ARG A 77 -5.91 8.83 8.03
N SER A 78 -4.64 8.56 8.31
CA SER A 78 -3.59 8.52 7.29
C SER A 78 -2.61 7.36 7.49
N LEU A 79 -2.01 6.89 6.40
CA LEU A 79 -0.94 5.89 6.45
C LEU A 79 0.25 6.35 7.29
N ARG A 80 0.55 7.65 7.25
CA ARG A 80 1.64 8.26 8.03
C ARG A 80 1.37 8.19 9.53
N GLU A 81 0.16 8.54 9.95
CA GLU A 81 -0.27 8.46 11.35
C GLU A 81 -0.20 7.01 11.86
N ARG A 82 -0.75 6.07 11.08
CA ARG A 82 -0.68 4.62 11.38
C ARG A 82 0.77 4.16 11.58
N ALA A 83 1.67 4.53 10.67
CA ALA A 83 3.09 4.16 10.79
C ALA A 83 3.76 4.78 12.03
N LYS A 84 3.42 6.01 12.39
CA LYS A 84 4.01 6.73 13.52
C LYS A 84 3.55 6.17 14.87
N GLU A 85 2.26 5.87 15.03
CA GLU A 85 1.75 5.38 16.32
C GLU A 85 2.00 3.88 16.52
N GLU A 86 1.83 3.04 15.48
CA GLU A 86 2.05 1.60 15.61
C GLU A 86 3.53 1.21 15.76
N LEU A 87 4.45 2.01 15.20
CA LEU A 87 5.90 1.78 15.27
C LEU A 87 6.64 2.87 16.04
N LYS A 88 5.98 3.50 17.02
CA LYS A 88 6.46 4.69 17.75
C LYS A 88 7.88 4.57 18.29
N ASP A 89 8.25 3.40 18.82
CA ASP A 89 9.57 3.17 19.41
C ASP A 89 10.69 3.17 18.37
N VAL A 90 10.44 2.55 17.21
CA VAL A 90 11.38 2.51 16.09
C VAL A 90 11.39 3.85 15.36
N TYR A 91 10.22 4.48 15.22
CA TYR A 91 10.04 5.79 14.59
C TYR A 91 10.93 6.84 15.26
N LYS A 92 10.94 6.94 16.60
CA LYS A 92 11.80 7.87 17.33
C LYS A 92 13.30 7.69 17.04
N ASN A 93 13.75 6.46 16.78
CA ASN A 93 15.16 6.18 16.53
C ASN A 93 15.63 6.68 15.16
N ILE A 94 14.75 6.72 14.15
CA ILE A 94 15.03 7.27 12.82
C ILE A 94 15.30 8.78 12.93
N PHE A 95 14.47 9.53 13.66
CA PHE A 95 14.59 11.00 13.78
C PHE A 95 15.66 11.46 14.78
N LYS A 96 16.07 10.62 15.74
CA LYS A 96 17.23 10.91 16.63
C LYS A 96 18.56 11.01 15.85
N LYS A 97 18.61 10.52 14.61
CA LYS A 97 19.79 10.61 13.73
C LYS A 97 20.13 12.06 13.35
N GLU A 98 19.14 12.97 13.33
CA GLU A 98 19.37 14.38 12.95
C GLU A 98 20.07 15.22 14.04
N THR A 99 19.98 14.86 15.32
CA THR A 99 20.56 15.66 16.42
C THR A 99 22.01 15.33 16.75
N LYS A 100 22.59 14.24 16.23
CA LYS A 100 23.94 13.77 16.59
C LYS A 100 25.03 13.93 15.53
N SER A 101 24.80 14.65 14.43
CA SER A 101 25.82 14.83 13.36
C SER A 101 26.95 15.83 13.69
N LYS A 102 27.18 16.20 14.96
CA LYS A 102 28.40 16.91 15.40
C LYS A 102 28.94 16.35 16.71
N LYS A 103 29.48 15.14 16.69
CA LYS A 103 30.68 14.79 17.47
C LYS A 103 31.29 13.51 16.91
N LYS A 104 32.46 13.65 16.28
CA LYS A 104 33.43 12.55 16.14
C LYS A 104 33.87 12.19 17.55
N GLU A 105 33.85 10.91 17.89
CA GLU A 105 34.91 10.32 18.69
C GLU A 105 34.96 8.81 18.44
N LYS A 106 36.20 8.31 18.52
CA LYS A 106 36.67 6.96 18.20
C LYS A 106 36.34 5.98 19.34
N ASP A 107 36.57 4.70 19.01
CA ASP A 107 36.72 3.54 19.90
C ASP A 107 35.36 2.97 20.40
N GLU A 108 35.07 1.67 20.41
CA GLU A 108 35.89 0.46 20.46
C GLU A 108 35.06 -0.76 19.95
N LYS A 109 35.74 -1.84 19.55
CA LYS A 109 35.14 -3.08 19.01
C LYS A 109 34.28 -3.81 20.03
N GLN A 110 33.02 -4.06 19.69
CA GLN A 110 32.24 -5.21 20.17
C GLN A 110 31.33 -5.69 19.04
N ASP A 111 31.41 -6.97 18.70
CA ASP A 111 30.60 -7.67 17.70
C ASP A 111 29.12 -7.74 18.13
N LYS A 112 28.41 -6.63 17.99
CA LYS A 112 26.95 -6.58 17.91
C LYS A 112 26.63 -5.82 16.64
N GLU A 113 26.18 -6.56 15.64
CA GLU A 113 25.72 -6.04 14.35
C GLU A 113 24.72 -4.90 14.61
N VAL A 114 25.19 -3.64 14.51
CA VAL A 114 24.35 -2.45 14.69
C VAL A 114 23.50 -2.36 13.43
N LYS A 115 22.36 -3.05 13.43
CA LYS A 115 21.36 -2.93 12.36
C LYS A 115 21.02 -1.45 12.21
N ASN A 116 21.19 -0.94 10.99
CA ASN A 116 20.89 0.45 10.64
C ASN A 116 19.45 0.78 11.13
N PRO A 117 19.15 1.94 11.75
CA PRO A 117 17.78 2.31 12.12
C PRO A 117 16.75 2.08 11.01
N ASP A 118 17.14 2.27 9.75
CA ASP A 118 16.28 1.99 8.60
C ASP A 118 15.94 0.49 8.48
N GLU A 119 16.91 -0.39 8.75
CA GLU A 119 16.72 -1.85 8.72
C GLU A 119 15.83 -2.33 9.86
N ILE A 120 16.01 -1.76 11.06
CA ILE A 120 15.14 -2.02 12.21
C ILE A 120 13.70 -1.65 11.87
N PHE A 121 13.49 -0.50 11.20
CA PHE A 121 12.18 -0.09 10.73
C PHE A 121 11.59 -1.05 9.71
N ARG A 122 12.39 -1.48 8.71
CA ARG A 122 11.93 -2.45 7.71
C ARG A 122 11.47 -3.75 8.35
N LEU A 123 12.25 -4.28 9.30
CA LEU A 123 11.92 -5.51 10.03
C LEU A 123 10.62 -5.36 10.83
N ALA A 124 10.50 -4.28 11.62
CA ALA A 124 9.31 -4.04 12.43
C ALA A 124 8.05 -3.85 11.56
N ALA A 125 8.16 -3.13 10.44
CA ALA A 125 7.05 -2.95 9.50
C ALA A 125 6.64 -4.26 8.81
N CYS A 126 7.61 -5.10 8.41
CA CYS A 126 7.34 -6.40 7.79
C CYS A 126 6.80 -7.44 8.79
N GLU A 127 7.18 -7.34 10.05
CA GLU A 127 6.65 -8.20 11.11
C GLU A 127 5.19 -7.84 11.40
N LYS A 128 4.90 -6.54 11.54
CA LYS A 128 3.58 -6.03 11.84
C LYS A 128 2.59 -6.24 10.69
N TRP A 129 2.91 -5.79 9.48
CA TRP A 129 1.94 -5.74 8.38
C TRP A 129 2.25 -6.74 7.28
N PHE A 130 1.27 -7.59 7.00
CA PHE A 130 1.40 -8.63 5.99
C PHE A 130 1.58 -8.05 4.58
N ASP A 131 0.80 -7.03 4.22
CA ASP A 131 0.84 -6.44 2.89
C ASP A 131 2.15 -5.66 2.63
N VAL A 132 2.72 -5.03 3.65
CA VAL A 132 4.05 -4.42 3.56
C VAL A 132 5.12 -5.49 3.32
N ARG A 133 5.05 -6.61 4.05
CA ARG A 133 5.95 -7.74 3.86
C ARG A 133 5.81 -8.38 2.47
N ALA A 134 4.58 -8.51 1.97
CA ALA A 134 4.27 -9.22 0.73
C ALA A 134 4.44 -8.36 -0.53
N PHE A 135 3.86 -7.15 -0.55
CA PHE A 135 3.80 -6.27 -1.71
C PHE A 135 4.78 -5.09 -1.64
N GLY A 136 5.29 -4.78 -0.45
CA GLY A 136 6.13 -3.60 -0.22
C GLY A 136 5.31 -2.35 0.04
N GLN A 137 6.01 -1.32 0.52
CA GLN A 137 5.47 0.01 0.76
C GLN A 137 6.60 1.04 0.81
N VAL A 138 6.33 2.25 0.34
CA VAL A 138 7.21 3.40 0.56
C VAL A 138 6.68 4.21 1.74
N PHE A 139 7.52 4.38 2.76
CA PHE A 139 7.23 5.23 3.92
C PHE A 139 7.91 6.57 3.73
N ALA A 140 7.13 7.63 3.53
CA ALA A 140 7.62 9.00 3.41
C ALA A 140 7.47 9.73 4.76
N PHE A 141 8.59 10.17 5.31
CA PHE A 141 8.64 10.91 6.56
C PHE A 141 8.90 12.39 6.28
N GLY A 142 7.85 13.20 6.45
CA GLY A 142 7.98 14.65 6.47
C GLY A 142 8.50 15.17 7.81
N LYS A 143 9.06 16.38 7.82
CA LYS A 143 9.43 17.09 9.05
C LYS A 143 8.18 17.35 9.91
N GLU A 144 8.31 17.25 11.23
CA GLU A 144 7.27 17.74 12.15
C GLU A 144 7.18 19.27 12.00
N GLY A 145 6.04 19.79 11.52
CA GLY A 145 5.76 21.23 11.40
C GLY A 145 5.61 21.79 9.97
N GLY A 146 5.82 20.98 8.93
CA GLY A 146 5.46 21.39 7.56
C GLY A 146 3.97 21.21 7.33
N LYS A 147 3.20 22.31 7.30
CA LYS A 147 1.83 22.30 6.78
C LYS A 147 1.89 21.93 5.29
N THR A 148 1.74 20.65 4.97
CA THR A 148 1.38 20.26 3.61
C THR A 148 -0.05 20.77 3.42
N LYS A 149 -0.22 21.85 2.64
CA LYS A 149 -1.55 22.24 2.15
C LYS A 149 -2.03 21.13 1.24
N SER A 150 -2.73 20.15 1.79
CA SER A 150 -3.59 19.27 1.01
C SER A 150 -4.70 20.13 0.42
N LYS A 151 -4.59 20.48 -0.85
CA LYS A 151 -5.79 20.78 -1.63
C LYS A 151 -6.54 19.46 -1.73
N GLU A 152 -7.73 19.41 -1.13
CA GLU A 152 -8.71 18.37 -1.40
C GLU A 152 -9.04 18.44 -2.89
N ASN A 153 -8.44 17.54 -3.66
CA ASN A 153 -8.94 17.17 -4.96
C ASN A 153 -9.31 15.69 -4.85
N GLU A 154 -10.61 15.44 -4.76
CA GLU A 154 -11.21 14.13 -5.01
C GLU A 154 -10.86 13.73 -6.45
N ASN A 155 -9.76 12.99 -6.62
CA ASN A 155 -9.54 12.00 -7.68
C ASN A 155 -8.12 11.45 -7.54
N ASP A 156 -8.05 10.25 -6.98
CA ASP A 156 -6.84 9.45 -6.80
C ASP A 156 -6.42 8.85 -8.14
N THR A 157 -5.25 9.24 -8.69
CA THR A 157 -4.23 8.37 -9.33
C THR A 157 -3.18 9.19 -10.10
N SER A 158 -2.28 9.85 -9.35
CA SER A 158 -0.86 10.06 -9.69
C SER A 158 -0.35 11.17 -8.79
N GLU A 159 0.47 10.84 -7.80
CA GLU A 159 1.28 11.84 -7.11
C GLU A 159 2.30 12.40 -8.12
N GLU A 160 1.94 13.47 -8.81
CA GLU A 160 2.92 14.34 -9.43
C GLU A 160 3.74 15.00 -8.31
N ILE A 161 4.97 14.52 -8.16
CA ILE A 161 5.96 15.12 -7.26
C ILE A 161 6.39 16.44 -7.89
N SER A 162 5.78 17.53 -7.46
CA SER A 162 6.31 18.87 -7.69
C SER A 162 7.62 19.03 -6.91
N GLU A 163 8.74 19.16 -7.62
CA GLU A 163 10.03 19.58 -7.07
C GLU A 163 9.93 21.00 -6.49
N ASP A 164 9.86 21.10 -5.17
CA ASP A 164 10.35 22.30 -4.48
C ASP A 164 11.37 21.88 -3.41
N SER A 165 12.60 21.76 -3.90
CA SER A 165 13.79 21.51 -3.10
C SER A 165 14.23 22.79 -2.38
N SER A 166 13.75 22.99 -1.15
CA SER A 166 14.35 23.98 -0.24
C SER A 166 14.47 23.47 1.21
N LYS A 167 15.66 22.90 1.49
CA LYS A 167 16.36 22.85 2.79
C LYS A 167 15.66 22.18 3.99
N GLY A 168 15.79 20.86 4.07
CA GLY A 168 15.63 20.07 5.30
C GLY A 168 15.17 18.65 4.99
N GLY A 169 16.02 17.64 5.23
CA GLY A 169 15.87 16.29 4.67
C GLY A 169 14.56 15.59 5.03
N SER A 170 13.68 15.39 4.05
CA SER A 170 12.66 14.35 4.13
C SER A 170 13.36 12.99 4.02
N VAL A 171 12.99 12.05 4.89
CA VAL A 171 13.53 10.68 4.85
C VAL A 171 12.48 9.77 4.24
N SER A 172 12.85 9.00 3.22
CA SER A 172 11.98 7.97 2.65
C SER A 172 12.59 6.58 2.86
N ILE A 173 11.80 5.65 3.39
CA ILE A 173 12.20 4.26 3.57
C ILE A 173 11.31 3.39 2.68
N GLY A 174 11.90 2.85 1.61
CA GLY A 174 11.25 1.88 0.73
C GLY A 174 11.42 0.44 1.23
N ILE A 175 10.33 -0.31 1.22
CA ILE A 175 10.29 -1.76 1.39
C ILE A 175 9.79 -2.37 0.08
N ARG A 176 10.52 -3.33 -0.48
CA ARG A 176 10.06 -4.14 -1.62
C ARG A 176 9.59 -5.48 -1.10
N GLY A 177 8.37 -5.87 -1.45
CA GLY A 177 7.83 -7.19 -1.16
C GLY A 177 8.21 -8.20 -2.24
N PRO A 178 8.28 -9.51 -1.90
CA PRO A 178 8.64 -10.56 -2.84
C PRO A 178 7.51 -10.90 -3.84
N VAL A 179 6.27 -10.46 -3.59
CA VAL A 179 5.11 -10.78 -4.41
C VAL A 179 4.84 -9.65 -5.41
N SER A 180 5.09 -9.94 -6.69
CA SER A 180 4.66 -9.10 -7.80
C SER A 180 3.44 -9.72 -8.49
N ILE A 181 2.39 -8.92 -8.65
CA ILE A 181 1.15 -9.32 -9.33
C ILE A 181 1.03 -8.45 -10.58
N HIS A 182 0.73 -9.09 -11.71
CA HIS A 182 0.43 -8.41 -12.96
C HIS A 182 -1.09 -8.20 -13.10
N PRO A 183 -1.53 -7.20 -13.88
CA PRO A 183 -2.93 -7.07 -14.27
C PRO A 183 -3.45 -8.35 -14.91
N ALA A 184 -4.72 -8.66 -14.67
CA ALA A 184 -5.39 -9.79 -15.30
C ALA A 184 -6.25 -9.29 -16.46
N PHE A 185 -6.15 -9.97 -17.60
CA PHE A 185 -6.91 -9.66 -18.81
C PHE A 185 -7.87 -10.80 -19.12
N SER A 186 -9.05 -10.44 -19.61
CA SER A 186 -10.00 -11.43 -20.14
C SER A 186 -9.43 -12.14 -21.35
N ILE A 187 -9.80 -13.41 -21.55
CA ILE A 187 -9.37 -14.21 -22.71
C ILE A 187 -10.08 -13.75 -24.01
N ALA A 188 -11.21 -13.06 -23.90
CA ALA A 188 -12.00 -12.58 -25.03
C ALA A 188 -12.47 -11.14 -24.78
N LYS A 189 -12.71 -10.40 -25.86
CA LYS A 189 -13.26 -9.04 -25.79
C LYS A 189 -14.57 -9.00 -25.02
N VAL A 190 -14.81 -7.91 -24.30
CA VAL A 190 -15.95 -7.75 -23.39
C VAL A 190 -16.87 -6.60 -23.77
N ASN A 191 -16.52 -5.76 -24.75
CA ASN A 191 -17.29 -4.57 -25.12
C ASN A 191 -18.76 -4.88 -25.46
N ASP A 192 -19.02 -6.01 -26.10
CA ASP A 192 -20.35 -6.53 -26.46
C ASP A 192 -21.05 -7.27 -25.31
N ARG A 193 -20.34 -7.51 -24.20
CA ARG A 193 -20.81 -8.28 -23.02
C ARG A 193 -21.07 -7.41 -21.80
N VAL A 194 -20.70 -6.12 -21.83
CA VAL A 194 -20.99 -5.17 -20.77
C VAL A 194 -22.45 -4.74 -20.87
N LEU A 195 -23.24 -5.07 -19.84
CA LEU A 195 -24.65 -4.72 -19.77
C LEU A 195 -24.84 -3.46 -18.92
N SER A 196 -25.59 -2.49 -19.44
CA SER A 196 -26.12 -1.38 -18.64
C SER A 196 -27.49 -1.79 -18.10
N GLN A 197 -27.58 -1.96 -16.78
CA GLN A 197 -28.82 -2.32 -16.09
C GLN A 197 -29.33 -1.13 -15.29
N GLN A 198 -30.52 -0.64 -15.63
CA GLN A 198 -31.20 0.37 -14.84
C GLN A 198 -31.91 -0.31 -13.67
N ILE A 199 -31.70 0.21 -12.46
CA ILE A 199 -32.38 -0.24 -11.24
C ILE A 199 -33.22 0.91 -10.69
N ILE A 200 -34.37 0.57 -10.11
CA ILE A 200 -35.26 1.53 -9.43
C ILE A 200 -35.08 1.32 -7.93
N LYS A 201 -34.67 2.37 -7.22
CA LYS A 201 -34.63 2.35 -5.76
C LYS A 201 -35.95 2.93 -5.24
N SER A 202 -36.71 2.14 -4.48
CA SER A 202 -37.83 2.69 -3.71
C SER A 202 -37.25 3.53 -2.57
N VAL A 203 -37.59 4.81 -2.54
CA VAL A 203 -37.23 5.74 -1.48
C VAL A 203 -38.51 6.12 -0.73
N ASN A 204 -38.95 5.23 0.16
CA ASN A 204 -39.74 5.66 1.31
C ASN A 204 -38.73 6.00 2.41
N LEU A 205 -38.35 7.27 2.47
CA LEU A 205 -37.72 7.87 3.64
C LEU A 205 -38.86 8.23 4.60
N GLU A 206 -39.36 7.23 5.33
CA GLU A 206 -40.07 7.48 6.60
C GLU A 206 -39.04 7.55 7.74
#